data_AF-A0A0G2FPP1-F1
#
_entry.id   AF-A0A0G2FPP1-F1
#
_cell.length_a   1.000
_cell.length_b   1.000
_cell.length_c   1.000
_cell.angle_alpha   90.00
_cell.angle_beta   90.00
_cell.angle_gamma   90.00
#
_symmetry.space_group_name_H-M   'P 1'
#
loop_
_entity.id
_entity.type
_entity.pdbx_description
1 polymer ?
#
loop_
_entity_poly.entity_id
_entity_poly.type
_entity_poly.pdbx_seq_one_letter_code
_entity_poly.pdbx_strand_id
1 'polypeptide(L)'
;MPSTTPAADLDLDAHKAAIRARIWAKLSTVALPDSRFDRDFSSFIADFRGSSSATDRLVSLPEWRAAALVFVAPDNCLEELRARALQDGKTLLVTAYGIRRGFWVVRPEDVGERGAWYAATLDGVEKSELPSVPIS
;
A
#
# COMPACT_ATOMS: atom_id res chain seq x y z
N MET A 1 7.31 -8.84 -42.11
CA MET A 1 7.78 -10.09 -41.47
C MET A 1 7.39 -10.02 -40.00
N PRO A 2 6.63 -10.97 -39.44
CA PRO A 2 6.34 -10.97 -38.01
C PRO A 2 7.61 -11.44 -37.29
N SER A 3 8.16 -10.59 -36.44
CA SER A 3 9.29 -10.89 -35.56
C SER A 3 8.85 -11.92 -34.51
N THR A 4 9.43 -13.11 -34.59
CA THR A 4 9.19 -14.23 -33.69
C THR A 4 10.01 -14.05 -32.42
N THR A 5 9.39 -13.54 -31.34
CA THR A 5 9.87 -13.78 -29.98
C THR A 5 8.71 -14.35 -29.15
N PRO A 6 8.65 -15.69 -28.91
CA PRO A 6 7.62 -16.22 -28.03
C PRO A 6 8.08 -17.24 -26.97
N ALA A 7 9.33 -17.73 -26.93
CA ALA A 7 9.67 -18.88 -26.07
C ALA A 7 10.34 -18.54 -24.73
N ALA A 8 11.33 -17.63 -24.72
CA ALA A 8 12.11 -17.31 -23.52
C ALA A 8 11.33 -16.45 -22.51
N ASP A 9 10.47 -15.55 -22.99
CA ASP A 9 9.64 -14.69 -22.14
C ASP A 9 8.52 -15.49 -21.44
N LEU A 10 7.96 -16.51 -22.10
CA LEU A 10 6.99 -17.43 -21.49
C LEU A 10 7.60 -18.26 -20.35
N ASP A 11 8.86 -18.68 -20.48
CA ASP A 11 9.58 -19.43 -19.45
C ASP A 11 9.86 -18.55 -18.21
N LEU A 12 10.26 -17.29 -18.43
CA LEU A 12 10.47 -16.33 -17.35
C LEU A 12 9.17 -15.98 -16.61
N ASP A 13 8.08 -15.75 -17.34
CA ASP A 13 6.78 -15.41 -16.76
C ASP A 13 6.17 -16.59 -15.99
N ALA A 14 6.29 -17.81 -16.53
CA ALA A 14 5.90 -19.03 -15.83
C ALA A 14 6.73 -19.22 -14.55
N HIS A 15 8.03 -18.94 -14.59
CA HIS A 15 8.91 -19.03 -13.42
C HIS A 15 8.55 -18.00 -12.34
N LYS A 16 8.29 -16.74 -12.72
CA LYS A 16 7.81 -15.69 -11.81
C LYS A 16 6.46 -16.05 -11.20
N ALA A 17 5.54 -16.59 -11.99
CA ALA A 17 4.23 -17.04 -11.51
C ALA A 17 4.36 -18.18 -10.49
N ALA A 18 5.23 -19.16 -10.75
CA ALA A 18 5.50 -20.26 -9.83
C ALA A 18 6.10 -19.78 -8.50
N ILE A 19 7.05 -18.84 -8.53
CA ILE A 19 7.60 -18.22 -7.32
C ILE A 19 6.49 -17.49 -6.56
N ARG A 20 5.68 -16.68 -7.26
CA ARG A 20 4.58 -15.92 -6.65
C ARG A 20 3.60 -16.86 -5.96
N ALA A 21 3.18 -17.94 -6.62
CA ALA A 21 2.29 -18.94 -6.03
C ALA A 21 2.88 -19.59 -4.77
N ARG A 22 4.18 -19.92 -4.80
CA ARG A 22 4.87 -20.52 -3.65
C ARG A 22 4.98 -19.56 -2.46
N ILE A 23 5.30 -18.29 -2.71
CA ILE A 23 5.37 -17.27 -1.65
C ILE A 23 3.97 -16.97 -1.13
N TRP A 24 2.98 -16.89 -2.02
CA TRP A 24 1.58 -16.66 -1.67
C TRP A 24 1.04 -17.72 -0.71
N ALA A 25 1.30 -19.00 -0.99
CA ALA A 25 0.90 -20.11 -0.12
C ALA A 25 1.50 -20.02 1.30
N LYS A 26 2.68 -19.40 1.45
CA LYS A 26 3.29 -19.15 2.76
C LYS A 26 2.64 -17.93 3.43
N LEU A 27 2.47 -16.83 2.70
CA LEU A 27 1.85 -15.61 3.21
C LEU A 27 0.41 -15.81 3.66
N SER A 28 -0.37 -16.65 2.97
CA SER A 28 -1.76 -16.94 3.33
C SER A 28 -1.93 -17.55 4.71
N THR A 29 -0.88 -18.14 5.30
CA THR A 29 -0.93 -18.71 6.66
C THR A 29 -0.82 -17.67 7.78
N VAL A 30 -0.27 -16.49 7.47
CA VAL A 30 -0.07 -15.38 8.42
C VAL A 30 -0.94 -14.18 8.11
N ALA A 31 -1.59 -14.18 6.94
CA ALA A 31 -2.53 -13.15 6.51
C ALA A 31 -3.74 -13.09 7.45
N LEU A 32 -4.08 -11.89 7.90
CA LEU A 32 -5.31 -11.60 8.60
C LEU A 32 -6.43 -11.46 7.56
N PRO A 33 -7.59 -12.11 7.77
CA PRO A 33 -8.72 -11.97 6.86
C PRO A 33 -9.22 -10.54 6.86
N ASP A 34 -9.33 -9.95 5.67
CA ASP A 34 -9.91 -8.62 5.48
C ASP A 34 -11.44 -8.73 5.40
N SER A 35 -12.15 -7.92 6.18
CA SER A 35 -13.62 -7.95 6.28
C SER A 35 -14.34 -7.31 5.08
N ARG A 36 -13.62 -6.66 4.15
CA ARG A 36 -14.21 -5.89 3.03
C ARG A 36 -14.19 -6.62 1.69
N PHE A 37 -13.37 -7.65 1.51
CA PHE A 37 -13.14 -8.27 0.19
C PHE A 37 -13.15 -9.80 0.17
N ASP A 38 -13.51 -10.47 1.27
CA ASP A 38 -13.38 -11.92 1.40
C ASP A 38 -12.00 -12.41 0.87
N ARG A 39 -11.92 -13.55 0.18
CA ARG A 39 -10.65 -14.18 -0.26
C ARG A 39 -10.10 -13.64 -1.58
N ASP A 40 -10.52 -12.48 -2.08
CA ASP A 40 -10.00 -11.95 -3.34
C ASP A 40 -8.69 -11.17 -3.13
N PHE A 41 -7.66 -11.91 -2.74
CA PHE A 41 -6.32 -11.38 -2.53
C PHE A 41 -5.54 -11.14 -3.84
N SER A 42 -6.22 -11.15 -4.99
CA SER A 42 -5.59 -10.90 -6.29
C SER A 42 -5.18 -9.43 -6.47
N SER A 43 -5.77 -8.52 -5.69
CA SER A 43 -5.69 -7.07 -5.91
C SER A 43 -5.03 -6.26 -4.79
N PHE A 44 -4.78 -6.85 -3.60
CA PHE A 44 -4.15 -6.16 -2.46
C PHE A 44 -3.41 -7.14 -1.53
N ILE A 45 -2.40 -6.65 -0.82
CA ILE A 45 -1.70 -7.42 0.21
C ILE A 45 -2.48 -7.29 1.52
N ALA A 46 -3.08 -8.40 1.96
CA ALA A 46 -3.75 -8.49 3.26
C ALA A 46 -2.78 -8.17 4.40
N ASP A 47 -3.32 -7.66 5.50
CA ASP A 47 -2.55 -7.49 6.73
C ASP A 47 -2.05 -8.84 7.24
N PHE A 48 -1.04 -8.86 8.11
CA PHE A 48 -0.44 -10.09 8.61
C PHE A 48 -0.07 -10.01 10.09
N ARG A 49 0.00 -11.17 10.74
CA ARG A 49 0.44 -11.25 12.13
C ARG A 49 1.86 -10.69 12.28
N GLY A 50 1.99 -9.59 13.01
CA GLY A 50 3.27 -8.91 13.26
C GLY A 50 3.52 -7.68 12.37
N SER A 51 2.51 -7.23 11.62
CA SER A 51 2.57 -5.98 10.84
C SER A 51 2.91 -4.77 11.70
N SER A 52 2.30 -4.62 12.87
CA SER A 52 2.63 -3.53 13.81
C SER A 52 4.11 -3.52 14.21
N SER A 53 4.69 -4.69 14.55
CA SER A 53 6.13 -4.78 14.85
C SER A 53 7.02 -4.54 13.61
N ALA A 54 6.53 -4.80 12.41
CA ALA A 54 7.22 -4.41 11.18
C ALA A 54 7.18 -2.88 10.99
N THR A 55 6.03 -2.26 11.24
CA THR A 55 5.86 -0.82 11.23
C THR A 55 6.77 -0.14 12.26
N ASP A 56 6.81 -0.63 13.51
CA ASP A 56 7.68 -0.09 14.57
C ASP A 56 9.16 -0.07 14.16
N ARG A 57 9.62 -1.14 13.50
CA ARG A 57 10.99 -1.21 12.97
C ARG A 57 11.22 -0.20 11.85
N LEU A 58 10.26 -0.04 10.96
CA LEU A 58 10.36 0.91 9.84
C LEU A 58 10.39 2.36 10.33
N VAL A 59 9.52 2.73 11.27
CA VAL A 59 9.48 4.10 11.81
C VAL A 59 10.67 4.44 12.72
N SER A 60 11.38 3.41 13.20
CA SER A 60 12.61 3.59 13.98
C SER A 60 13.82 4.03 13.13
N LEU A 61 13.75 3.86 11.81
CA LEU A 61 14.86 4.14 10.90
C LEU A 61 15.19 5.65 10.85
N PRO A 62 16.47 6.04 10.79
CA PRO A 62 16.87 7.43 10.62
C PRO A 62 16.28 8.09 9.37
N GLU A 63 16.18 7.34 8.27
CA GLU A 63 15.61 7.80 6.99
C GLU A 63 14.13 8.14 7.14
N TRP A 64 13.38 7.32 7.89
CA TRP A 64 11.99 7.62 8.21
C TRP A 64 11.89 8.92 9.01
N ARG A 65 12.70 9.09 10.05
CA ARG A 65 12.69 10.30 10.89
C ARG A 65 13.03 11.56 10.11
N ALA A 66 13.98 11.48 9.19
CA ALA A 66 14.40 12.60 8.34
C ALA A 66 13.38 12.96 7.23
N ALA A 67 12.55 12.01 6.80
CA ALA A 67 11.60 12.23 5.71
C ALA A 67 10.42 13.13 6.12
N ALA A 68 10.15 14.17 5.35
CA ALA A 68 8.95 15.02 5.48
C ALA A 68 7.78 14.57 4.58
N LEU A 69 8.09 13.81 3.51
CA LEU A 69 7.13 13.26 2.56
C LEU A 69 7.41 11.76 2.40
N VAL A 70 6.38 10.93 2.52
CA VAL A 70 6.49 9.48 2.37
C VAL A 70 5.44 8.94 1.41
N PHE A 71 5.87 8.04 0.53
CA PHE A 71 4.95 7.27 -0.31
C PHE A 71 4.62 5.94 0.36
N VAL A 72 3.33 5.65 0.50
CA VAL A 72 2.85 4.38 1.04
C VAL A 72 1.72 3.87 0.15
N ALA A 73 1.86 2.65 -0.35
CA ALA A 73 0.86 2.00 -1.20
C ALA A 73 -0.47 1.78 -0.44
N PRO A 74 -1.62 1.63 -1.13
CA PRO A 74 -2.95 1.52 -0.53
C PRO A 74 -3.24 0.15 0.10
N ASP A 75 -2.25 -0.74 0.21
CA ASP A 75 -2.42 -2.08 0.79
C ASP A 75 -2.83 -2.02 2.27
N ASN A 76 -3.56 -3.05 2.74
CA ASN A 76 -4.12 -3.07 4.09
C ASN A 76 -3.03 -3.29 5.15
N CYS A 77 -1.99 -4.07 4.84
CA CYS A 77 -0.83 -4.25 5.72
C CYS A 77 -0.04 -2.96 6.00
N LEU A 78 -0.29 -1.89 5.24
CA LEU A 78 0.38 -0.60 5.37
C LEU A 78 -0.51 0.47 6.02
N GLU A 79 -1.72 0.12 6.46
CA GLU A 79 -2.64 1.09 7.09
C GLU A 79 -2.04 1.74 8.33
N GLU A 80 -1.45 0.94 9.23
CA GLU A 80 -0.76 1.47 10.40
C GLU A 80 0.42 2.38 10.02
N LEU A 81 1.18 2.02 8.99
CA LEU A 81 2.29 2.85 8.52
C LEU A 81 1.82 4.22 7.99
N ARG A 82 0.69 4.25 7.26
CA ARG A 82 0.04 5.50 6.82
C ARG A 82 -0.39 6.34 8.01
N ALA A 83 -1.00 5.72 9.03
CA ALA A 83 -1.41 6.42 10.24
C ALA A 83 -0.21 7.00 11.01
N ARG A 84 0.87 6.24 11.15
CA ARG A 84 2.12 6.68 11.78
C ARG A 84 2.76 7.84 11.02
N ALA A 85 2.76 7.82 9.69
CA ALA A 85 3.28 8.94 8.88
C ALA A 85 2.57 10.25 9.22
N LEU A 86 1.24 10.22 9.30
CA LEU A 86 0.43 11.39 9.63
C LEU A 86 0.61 11.82 11.09
N GLN A 87 0.72 10.87 12.03
CA GLN A 87 1.03 11.16 13.44
C GLN A 87 2.40 11.83 13.63
N ASP A 88 3.38 11.41 12.83
CA ASP A 88 4.74 11.98 12.83
C ASP A 88 4.80 13.34 12.10
N GLY A 89 3.66 13.89 11.66
CA GLY A 89 3.60 15.17 10.96
C GLY A 89 4.20 15.13 9.55
N LYS A 90 4.18 13.96 8.89
CA LYS A 90 4.67 13.79 7.52
C LYS A 90 3.54 13.97 6.52
N THR A 91 3.87 14.49 5.34
CA THR A 91 2.97 14.42 4.18
C THR A 91 2.97 12.99 3.65
N LEU A 92 1.78 12.44 3.45
CA LEU A 92 1.54 11.11 2.93
C LEU A 92 1.11 11.19 1.46
N LEU A 93 1.81 10.44 0.60
CA LEU A 93 1.44 10.18 -0.78
C LEU A 93 0.92 8.75 -0.90
N VAL A 94 -0.30 8.55 -1.39
CA VAL A 94 -0.91 7.22 -1.57
C VAL A 94 -1.57 7.11 -2.94
N THR A 95 -1.44 5.97 -3.61
CA THR A 95 -2.16 5.73 -4.89
C THR A 95 -3.58 5.27 -4.64
N ALA A 96 -4.51 5.66 -5.51
CA ALA A 96 -5.82 4.99 -5.58
C ALA A 96 -5.67 3.51 -5.99
N TYR A 97 -6.62 2.66 -5.60
CA TYR A 97 -6.65 1.25 -6.04
C TYR A 97 -6.57 1.12 -7.57
N GLY A 98 -5.54 0.41 -8.04
CA GLY A 98 -5.25 0.21 -9.45
C GLY A 98 -4.80 1.47 -10.20
N ILE A 99 -4.36 2.51 -9.47
CA ILE A 99 -3.92 3.83 -10.00
C ILE A 99 -5.02 4.55 -10.81
N ARG A 100 -6.24 4.02 -10.82
CA ARG A 100 -7.36 4.50 -11.66
C ARG A 100 -7.73 5.96 -11.42
N ARG A 101 -7.42 6.50 -10.24
CA ARG A 101 -7.69 7.89 -9.83
C ARG A 101 -6.42 8.66 -9.48
N GLY A 102 -5.24 8.16 -9.86
CA GLY A 102 -3.96 8.81 -9.60
C GLY A 102 -3.51 8.73 -8.15
N PHE A 103 -2.82 9.79 -7.73
CA PHE A 103 -2.23 9.92 -6.40
C PHE A 103 -3.02 10.89 -5.54
N TRP A 104 -3.12 10.55 -4.27
CA TRP A 104 -3.67 11.39 -3.22
C TRP A 104 -2.53 11.88 -2.33
N VAL A 105 -2.59 13.16 -2.00
CA VAL A 105 -1.67 13.78 -1.05
C VAL A 105 -2.48 14.13 0.19
N VAL A 106 -2.10 13.56 1.33
CA VAL A 106 -2.66 13.86 2.64
C VAL A 106 -1.60 14.57 3.44
N ARG A 107 -1.82 15.83 3.77
CA ARG A 107 -0.90 16.60 4.60
C ARG A 107 -1.30 16.49 6.08
N PRO A 108 -0.37 16.72 7.02
CA PRO A 108 -0.69 16.73 8.44
C PRO A 108 -1.82 17.69 8.81
N GLU A 109 -1.88 18.85 8.16
CA GLU A 109 -2.94 19.85 8.34
C GLU A 109 -4.33 19.37 7.88
N ASP A 110 -4.38 18.36 7.01
CA ASP A 110 -5.62 17.76 6.55
C ASP A 110 -6.17 16.73 7.54
N VAL A 111 -5.38 16.35 8.55
CA VAL A 111 -5.77 15.45 9.63
C VAL A 111 -6.68 16.22 10.58
N GLY A 112 -7.95 16.33 10.20
CA GLY A 112 -8.99 16.95 11.01
C GLY A 112 -9.29 16.17 12.30
N GLU A 113 -10.35 16.55 13.00
CA GLU A 113 -10.70 16.04 14.34
C GLU A 113 -10.89 14.51 14.43
N ARG A 114 -11.10 13.84 13.30
CA ARG A 114 -11.23 12.37 13.22
C ARG A 114 -9.90 11.63 13.37
N GLY A 115 -8.77 12.34 13.28
CA GLY A 115 -7.43 11.82 13.58
C GLY A 115 -6.74 11.04 12.46
N ALA A 116 -5.43 10.82 12.65
CA ALA A 116 -4.53 10.22 11.66
C ALA A 116 -4.93 8.81 11.21
N TRP A 117 -5.50 8.00 12.09
CA TRP A 117 -5.98 6.67 11.74
C TRP A 117 -7.13 6.70 10.74
N TYR A 118 -8.08 7.62 10.91
CA TYR A 118 -9.16 7.79 9.94
C TYR A 118 -8.63 8.31 8.60
N ALA A 119 -7.77 9.33 8.64
CA ALA A 119 -7.15 9.93 7.45
C ALA A 119 -6.22 8.96 6.69
N ALA A 120 -5.69 7.92 7.35
CA ALA A 120 -4.88 6.87 6.76
C ALA A 120 -5.69 5.77 6.05
N THR A 121 -7.01 5.69 6.32
CA THR A 121 -7.90 4.79 5.59
C THR A 121 -8.23 5.36 4.22
N LEU A 122 -8.47 4.48 3.25
CA LEU A 122 -8.86 4.92 1.90
C LEU A 122 -10.19 5.66 1.90
N ASP A 123 -11.13 5.28 2.77
CA ASP A 123 -12.39 6.01 2.96
C ASP A 123 -12.15 7.43 3.48
N GLY A 124 -11.16 7.60 4.36
CA GLY A 124 -10.76 8.90 4.90
C GLY A 124 -10.11 9.77 3.83
N VAL A 125 -9.19 9.21 3.05
CA VAL A 125 -8.54 9.91 1.92
C VAL A 125 -9.53 10.30 0.83
N GLU A 126 -10.54 9.47 0.56
CA GLU A 126 -11.55 9.75 -0.48
C GLU A 126 -12.62 10.75 -0.03
N LYS A 127 -13.01 10.73 1.25
CA LYS A 127 -14.06 11.62 1.79
C LYS A 127 -13.54 12.97 2.26
N SER A 128 -12.28 13.04 2.66
CA SER A 128 -11.63 14.35 2.77
C SER A 128 -11.57 14.91 1.36
N GLU A 129 -11.98 16.15 1.15
CA GLU A 129 -12.01 16.83 -0.15
C GLU A 129 -10.58 17.15 -0.64
N LEU A 130 -9.66 16.18 -0.47
CA LEU A 130 -8.25 16.34 -0.72
C LEU A 130 -8.01 16.47 -2.21
N PRO A 131 -7.19 17.43 -2.63
CA PRO A 131 -6.88 17.61 -4.03
C PRO A 131 -6.18 16.34 -4.55
N SER A 132 -6.84 15.63 -5.46
CA SER A 132 -6.20 14.56 -6.25
C SER A 132 -5.16 15.19 -7.16
N VAL A 133 -3.94 14.65 -7.19
CA VAL A 133 -2.92 15.08 -8.15
C VAL A 133 -3.20 14.36 -9.47
N PRO A 134 -3.58 15.08 -10.55
CA PRO A 134 -3.84 14.47 -11.83
C PRO A 134 -2.55 13.87 -12.40
N ILE A 135 -2.66 12.71 -13.03
CA ILE A 135 -1.59 12.10 -13.80
C ILE A 135 -1.55 12.84 -15.14
N SER A 136 -0.49 13.60 -15.41
CA SER A 136 -0.22 14.19 -16.74
C SER A 136 0.51 13.20 -17.63
#